data_AF-A0A4Q5SZX7-F1
#
_entry.id   AF-A0A4Q5SZX7-F1
#
_cell.length_a   1.000
_cell.length_b   1.000
_cell.length_c   1.000
_cell.angle_alpha   90.00
_cell.angle_beta   90.00
_cell.angle_gamma   90.00
#
_symmetry.space_group_name_H-M   'P 1'
#
loop_
_entity.id
_entity.type
_entity.pdbx_description
1 polymer ?
#
loop_
_entity_poly.entity_id
_entity_poly.type
_entity_poly.pdbx_seq_one_letter_code
_entity_poly.pdbx_strand_id
1 'polypeptide(L)'
;GLGVATPTAVMQVVDKLDKLPGEKVLELLAEAGLDDASARACLALAEISTEDTSFVERVRALGVQHPLLDEGLDELASVVAACADVEGVRVTADLRIARGLDYYTGTVFETRMNGHEQLGSVCSGGRYDELASDGKRTYPGVGISLGLSRLLVPLVADGLTSSRPVPSAVLVAVTDEESRPASDSLAQRLRSRGIPTEVSAAAQKFGKQIRTAERRGIPYVLFPGEPPSVKDIRTGDQVEVDPDTWTPPAHDLTPTVVGTPLSKETSP
;
A
#
# COMPACT_ATOMS: atom_id res chain seq x y z
N GLY A 1 12.67 17.12 30.71
CA GLY A 1 13.13 16.21 31.78
C GLY A 1 14.63 16.33 32.02
N LEU A 2 15.45 16.06 31.00
CA LEU A 2 16.91 15.93 31.13
C LEU A 2 17.73 17.24 31.04
N GLY A 3 17.08 18.41 30.93
CA GLY A 3 17.79 19.69 30.89
C GLY A 3 18.68 19.92 29.64
N VAL A 4 18.44 19.19 28.56
CA VAL A 4 19.22 19.27 27.32
C VAL A 4 19.00 20.63 26.61
N ALA A 5 20.09 21.33 26.29
CA ALA A 5 20.05 22.63 25.63
C ALA A 5 19.59 22.56 24.17
N THR A 6 19.87 21.45 23.48
CA THR A 6 19.58 21.27 22.05
C THR A 6 18.88 19.92 21.78
N PRO A 7 17.57 19.78 22.09
CA PRO A 7 16.84 18.52 21.93
C PRO A 7 16.89 17.95 20.50
N THR A 8 16.86 18.81 19.48
CA THR A 8 16.92 18.40 18.07
C THR A 8 18.23 17.70 17.72
N ALA A 9 19.36 18.17 18.24
CA ALA A 9 20.66 17.55 18.00
C ALA A 9 20.73 16.15 18.63
N VAL A 10 20.14 15.98 19.82
CA VAL A 10 20.01 14.67 20.48
C VAL A 10 19.14 13.72 19.66
N MET A 11 17.99 14.18 19.18
CA MET A 11 17.10 13.36 18.35
C MET A 11 17.79 12.87 17.07
N GLN A 12 18.58 13.73 16.41
CA GLN A 12 19.37 13.36 15.23
C GLN A 12 20.49 12.34 15.52
N VAL A 13 21.00 12.31 16.76
CA VAL A 13 21.96 11.29 17.19
C VAL A 13 21.26 9.98 17.50
N VAL A 14 20.11 10.03 18.17
CA VAL A 14 19.29 8.84 18.50
C VAL A 14 18.77 8.15 17.23
N ASP A 15 18.38 8.89 16.19
CA ASP A 15 17.98 8.33 14.88
C ASP A 15 19.08 7.44 14.24
N LYS A 16 20.36 7.64 14.63
CA LYS A 16 21.46 6.81 14.14
C LYS A 16 21.56 5.45 14.82
N LEU A 17 20.77 5.16 15.86
CA LEU A 17 20.75 3.84 16.53
C LEU A 17 20.38 2.70 15.58
N ASP A 18 19.63 2.97 14.52
CA ASP A 18 19.32 1.97 13.50
C ASP A 18 20.55 1.55 12.67
N LYS A 19 21.64 2.31 12.73
CA LYS A 19 22.85 2.10 11.92
C LYS A 19 24.13 1.93 12.73
N LEU A 20 24.13 2.36 13.99
CA LEU A 20 25.32 2.42 14.83
C LEU A 20 25.10 1.64 16.14
N PRO A 21 26.14 0.94 16.66
CA PRO A 21 26.08 0.34 17.99
C PRO A 21 25.83 1.38 19.09
N GLY A 22 25.19 0.96 20.18
CA GLY A 22 24.86 1.83 21.32
C GLY A 22 26.07 2.57 21.91
N GLU A 23 27.23 1.92 21.98
CA GLU A 23 28.49 2.56 22.43
C GLU A 23 28.84 3.79 21.57
N LYS A 24 28.69 3.68 20.25
CA LYS A 24 28.98 4.80 19.34
C LYS A 24 27.94 5.91 19.47
N VAL A 25 26.70 5.58 19.78
CA VAL A 25 25.65 6.57 20.03
C VAL A 25 25.91 7.31 21.34
N LEU A 26 26.38 6.64 22.39
CA LEU A 26 26.78 7.30 23.64
C LEU A 26 27.91 8.31 23.42
N GLU A 27 28.93 7.96 22.62
CA GLU A 27 29.99 8.90 22.24
C GLU A 27 29.42 10.14 21.54
N LEU A 28 28.52 9.96 20.57
CA LEU A 28 27.89 11.06 19.84
C LEU A 28 26.98 11.93 20.73
N LEU A 29 26.30 11.33 21.71
CA LEU A 29 25.49 12.07 22.68
C LEU A 29 26.38 12.90 23.62
N ALA A 30 27.53 12.36 24.03
CA ALA A 30 28.52 13.10 24.80
C ALA A 30 29.11 14.27 24.00
N GLU A 31 29.42 14.07 22.72
CA GLU A 31 29.84 15.14 21.80
C GLU A 31 28.75 16.21 21.62
N ALA A 32 27.47 15.84 21.70
CA ALA A 32 26.34 16.76 21.70
C ALA A 32 26.14 17.49 23.06
N GLY A 33 27.00 17.25 24.04
CA GLY A 33 27.03 17.97 25.32
C GLY A 33 26.20 17.34 26.43
N LEU A 34 25.78 16.07 26.30
CA LEU A 34 25.09 15.35 27.37
C LEU A 34 26.10 14.76 28.35
N ASP A 35 25.74 14.76 29.64
CA ASP A 35 26.45 13.95 30.62
C ASP A 35 26.15 12.45 30.43
N ASP A 36 26.99 11.59 31.02
CA ASP A 36 26.89 10.13 30.88
C ASP A 36 25.52 9.60 31.36
N ALA A 37 24.96 10.18 32.42
CA ALA A 37 23.65 9.79 32.93
C ALA A 37 22.52 10.09 31.94
N SER A 38 22.50 11.29 31.36
CA SER A 38 21.51 11.70 30.36
C SER A 38 21.67 10.95 29.05
N ALA A 39 22.90 10.71 28.60
CA ALA A 39 23.17 9.92 27.41
C ALA A 39 22.66 8.48 27.56
N ARG A 40 22.91 7.83 28.70
CA ARG A 40 22.37 6.50 29.01
C ARG A 40 20.85 6.49 29.10
N ALA A 41 20.24 7.52 29.68
CA ALA A 41 18.77 7.63 29.74
C ALA A 41 18.15 7.77 28.35
N CYS A 42 18.76 8.58 27.46
CA CYS A 42 18.32 8.68 26.05
C CYS A 42 18.46 7.35 25.30
N LEU A 43 19.57 6.63 25.49
CA LEU A 43 19.76 5.31 24.90
C LEU A 43 18.73 4.30 25.41
N ALA A 44 18.54 4.23 26.73
CA ALA A 44 17.58 3.32 27.35
C ALA A 44 16.14 3.60 26.90
N LEU A 45 15.77 4.87 26.70
CA LEU A 45 14.49 5.26 26.13
C LEU A 45 14.33 4.69 24.71
N ALA A 46 15.32 4.88 23.85
CA ALA A 46 15.29 4.43 22.45
C ALA A 46 15.39 2.89 22.26
N GLU A 47 15.68 2.16 23.33
CA GLU A 47 15.64 0.69 23.38
C GLU A 47 14.27 0.15 23.83
N ILE A 48 13.35 1.03 24.26
CA ILE A 48 11.99 0.61 24.61
C ILE A 48 11.17 0.41 23.33
N SER A 49 10.83 -0.85 23.09
CA SER A 49 9.95 -1.30 22.03
C SER A 49 8.99 -2.36 22.59
N THR A 50 7.67 -2.16 22.45
CA THR A 50 6.62 -3.07 22.97
C THR A 50 5.41 -3.14 22.03
N GLU A 51 4.68 -4.25 22.03
CA GLU A 51 3.43 -4.41 21.24
C GLU A 51 2.16 -4.05 22.02
N ASP A 52 2.33 -3.66 23.27
CA ASP A 52 1.27 -3.28 24.19
C ASP A 52 1.62 -1.95 24.88
N THR A 53 0.80 -1.54 25.85
CA THR A 53 1.01 -0.30 26.61
C THR A 53 2.08 -0.40 27.70
N SER A 54 2.82 -1.52 27.82
CA SER A 54 3.84 -1.70 28.87
C SER A 54 5.05 -0.76 28.72
N PHE A 55 5.25 -0.15 27.54
CA PHE A 55 6.24 0.92 27.36
C PHE A 55 6.04 2.07 28.35
N VAL A 56 4.81 2.37 28.77
CA VAL A 56 4.52 3.48 29.69
C VAL A 56 5.25 3.27 31.02
N GLU A 57 5.13 2.08 31.61
CA GLU A 57 5.80 1.75 32.86
C GLU A 57 7.32 1.70 32.69
N ARG A 58 7.80 1.17 31.57
CA ARG A 58 9.23 1.12 31.24
C ARG A 58 9.84 2.52 31.12
N VAL A 59 9.15 3.47 30.49
CA VAL A 59 9.60 4.86 30.37
C VAL A 59 9.61 5.53 31.74
N ARG A 60 8.54 5.37 32.53
CA ARG A 60 8.47 5.93 33.89
C ARG A 60 9.57 5.37 34.80
N ALA A 61 9.96 4.11 34.62
CA ALA A 61 11.06 3.49 35.35
C ALA A 61 12.45 4.09 35.05
N LEU A 62 12.61 4.86 33.97
CA LEU A 62 13.84 5.61 33.69
C LEU A 62 14.03 6.81 34.66
N GLY A 63 13.00 7.15 35.46
CA GLY A 63 13.09 8.20 36.48
C GLY A 63 13.04 9.63 35.93
N VAL A 64 12.67 9.81 34.66
CA VAL A 64 12.50 11.12 34.03
C VAL A 64 11.04 11.53 34.08
N GLN A 65 10.76 12.73 34.60
CA GLN A 65 9.40 13.29 34.67
C GLN A 65 9.32 14.61 33.90
N HIS A 66 8.22 14.79 33.17
CA HIS A 66 7.89 16.03 32.49
C HIS A 66 6.41 16.01 32.07
N PRO A 67 5.63 17.09 32.25
CA PRO A 67 4.21 17.09 31.87
C PRO A 67 3.95 16.68 30.41
N LEU A 68 4.75 17.19 29.46
CA LEU A 68 4.64 16.81 28.05
C LEU A 68 5.01 15.33 27.79
N LEU A 69 5.89 14.75 28.61
CA LEU A 69 6.21 13.32 28.50
C LEU A 69 5.02 12.49 28.95
N ASP A 70 4.38 12.86 30.07
CA ASP A 70 3.21 12.16 30.58
C ASP A 70 2.04 12.25 29.59
N GLU A 71 1.79 13.43 29.02
CA GLU A 71 0.80 13.63 27.96
C GLU A 71 1.08 12.75 26.74
N GLY A 72 2.32 12.76 26.24
CA GLY A 72 2.72 11.94 25.09
C GLY A 72 2.62 10.43 25.34
N LEU A 73 2.92 9.97 26.55
CA LEU A 73 2.75 8.57 26.95
C LEU A 73 1.28 8.16 26.98
N ASP A 74 0.41 9.01 27.53
CA ASP A 74 -1.03 8.74 27.61
C ASP A 74 -1.68 8.76 26.21
N GLU A 75 -1.29 9.70 25.34
CA GLU A 75 -1.74 9.75 23.94
C GLU A 75 -1.27 8.51 23.16
N LEU A 76 0.02 8.15 23.26
CA LEU A 76 0.55 6.98 22.55
C LEU A 76 -0.08 5.68 23.06
N ALA A 77 -0.30 5.56 24.37
CA ALA A 77 -0.93 4.37 24.96
C ALA A 77 -2.37 4.22 24.45
N SER A 78 -3.09 5.33 24.32
CA SER A 78 -4.44 5.34 23.75
C SER A 78 -4.46 4.85 22.30
N VAL A 79 -3.47 5.27 21.48
CA VAL A 79 -3.35 4.80 20.09
C VAL A 79 -3.01 3.32 20.03
N VAL A 80 -2.00 2.86 20.79
CA VAL A 80 -1.56 1.45 20.80
C VAL A 80 -2.69 0.53 21.27
N ALA A 81 -3.40 0.89 22.34
CA ALA A 81 -4.54 0.12 22.83
C ALA A 81 -5.67 0.06 21.80
N ALA A 82 -5.97 1.15 21.09
CA ALA A 82 -6.98 1.17 20.03
C ALA A 82 -6.59 0.31 18.82
N CYS A 83 -5.30 0.02 18.64
CA CYS A 83 -4.80 -0.83 17.55
C CYS A 83 -4.70 -2.32 17.91
N ALA A 84 -4.97 -2.72 19.16
CA ALA A 84 -4.76 -4.10 19.62
C ALA A 84 -5.58 -5.14 18.84
N ASP A 85 -6.77 -4.77 18.35
CA ASP A 85 -7.68 -5.66 17.63
C ASP A 85 -7.56 -5.56 16.10
N VAL A 86 -6.54 -4.85 15.57
CA VAL A 86 -6.33 -4.72 14.13
C VAL A 86 -5.73 -6.00 13.57
N GLU A 87 -6.54 -6.78 12.85
CA GLU A 87 -6.08 -7.99 12.18
C GLU A 87 -5.08 -7.69 11.04
N GLY A 88 -4.08 -8.56 10.89
CA GLY A 88 -3.15 -8.53 9.75
C GLY A 88 -2.03 -7.50 9.86
N VAL A 89 -1.93 -6.75 10.96
CA VAL A 89 -0.87 -5.77 11.21
C VAL A 89 -0.30 -5.96 12.62
N ARG A 90 1.03 -6.02 12.74
CA ARG A 90 1.71 -5.92 14.04
C ARG A 90 1.96 -4.45 14.36
N VAL A 91 1.43 -3.97 15.46
CA VAL A 91 1.66 -2.59 15.93
C VAL A 91 2.62 -2.64 17.12
N THR A 92 3.70 -1.88 17.00
CA THR A 92 4.74 -1.80 18.02
C THR A 92 4.96 -0.34 18.38
N ALA A 93 4.84 -0.01 19.66
CA ALA A 93 5.32 1.24 20.23
C ALA A 93 6.85 1.20 20.22
N ASP A 94 7.48 1.93 19.29
CA ASP A 94 8.94 2.01 19.17
C ASP A 94 9.40 3.43 19.50
N LEU A 95 10.02 3.59 20.67
CA LEU A 95 10.46 4.90 21.17
C LEU A 95 11.79 5.36 20.55
N ARG A 96 12.35 4.58 19.62
CA ARG A 96 13.49 5.00 18.79
C ARG A 96 13.08 5.94 17.67
N ILE A 97 11.81 5.91 17.25
CA ILE A 97 11.35 6.65 16.07
C ILE A 97 11.48 8.16 16.34
N ALA A 98 12.49 8.77 15.72
CA ALA A 98 12.74 10.20 15.76
C ALA A 98 12.76 10.75 14.33
N ARG A 99 11.58 10.92 13.72
CA ARG A 99 11.50 11.42 12.34
C ARG A 99 12.04 12.85 12.27
N GLY A 100 12.95 13.08 11.31
CA GLY A 100 13.60 14.37 11.06
C GLY A 100 12.72 15.45 10.43
N LEU A 101 11.41 15.42 10.68
CA LEU A 101 10.47 16.46 10.24
C LEU A 101 9.94 17.15 11.49
N ASP A 102 10.32 18.41 11.64
CA ASP A 102 10.03 19.29 12.77
C ASP A 102 8.54 19.66 12.92
N TYR A 103 7.68 19.19 12.02
CA TYR A 103 6.25 19.50 12.02
C TYR A 103 5.36 18.51 12.78
N TYR A 104 5.87 17.36 13.23
CA TYR A 104 5.06 16.41 13.99
C TYR A 104 4.90 16.86 15.44
N THR A 105 3.65 16.84 15.93
CA THR A 105 3.29 17.32 17.27
C THR A 105 2.78 16.23 18.20
N GLY A 106 2.56 15.01 17.70
CA GLY A 106 2.06 13.88 18.49
C GLY A 106 2.54 12.55 17.92
N THR A 107 1.62 11.58 17.78
CA THR A 107 1.95 10.24 17.25
C THR A 107 2.64 10.30 15.90
N VAL A 108 3.71 9.50 15.76
CA VAL A 108 4.42 9.26 14.51
C VAL A 108 4.47 7.76 14.28
N PHE A 109 4.35 7.33 13.02
CA PHE A 109 4.43 5.91 12.69
C PHE A 109 5.16 5.67 11.38
N GLU A 110 5.79 4.50 11.34
CA GLU A 110 6.40 3.91 10.17
C GLU A 110 5.86 2.50 9.98
N THR A 111 5.60 2.13 8.74
CA THR A 111 5.21 0.78 8.36
C THR A 111 6.33 0.14 7.59
N ARG A 112 6.75 -1.04 8.02
CA ARG A 112 7.68 -1.92 7.32
C ARG A 112 6.89 -3.10 6.74
N MET A 113 7.39 -3.67 5.66
CA MET A 113 6.77 -4.83 5.02
C MET A 113 7.54 -6.09 5.44
N ASN A 114 6.85 -7.05 6.04
CA ASN A 114 7.44 -8.32 6.46
C ASN A 114 8.09 -9.04 5.26
N GLY A 115 9.31 -9.55 5.44
CA GLY A 115 10.11 -10.16 4.38
C GLY A 115 10.77 -9.17 3.43
N HIS A 116 10.50 -7.87 3.61
CA HIS A 116 11.08 -6.78 2.83
C HIS A 116 11.63 -5.65 3.72
N GLU A 117 12.18 -5.99 4.88
CA GLU A 117 12.71 -5.05 5.87
C GLU A 117 13.81 -4.15 5.30
N GLN A 118 14.57 -4.64 4.31
CA GLN A 118 15.57 -3.87 3.55
C GLN A 118 14.99 -2.66 2.82
N LEU A 119 13.68 -2.66 2.56
CA LEU A 119 12.99 -1.49 2.00
C LEU A 119 12.82 -0.41 3.04
N GLY A 120 13.06 -0.63 4.33
CA GLY A 120 12.73 0.33 5.38
C GLY A 120 11.24 0.69 5.37
N SER A 121 10.91 1.93 5.70
CA SER A 121 9.51 2.37 5.76
C SER A 121 8.86 2.49 4.36
N VAL A 122 7.74 1.78 4.16
CA VAL A 122 6.91 1.82 2.93
C VAL A 122 5.69 2.75 3.07
N CYS A 123 5.26 2.99 4.30
CA CYS A 123 4.26 3.99 4.65
C CYS A 123 4.73 4.71 5.90
N SER A 124 4.58 6.03 5.96
CA SER A 124 4.87 6.79 7.17
C SER A 124 3.84 7.89 7.35
N GLY A 125 3.70 8.37 8.57
CA GLY A 125 2.77 9.43 8.88
C GLY A 125 2.83 9.86 10.34
N GLY A 126 1.86 10.69 10.70
CA GLY A 126 1.74 11.17 12.06
C GLY A 126 0.81 12.37 12.20
N ARG A 127 0.70 12.83 13.44
CA ARG A 127 -0.10 14.00 13.83
C ARG A 127 0.71 15.28 13.70
N TYR A 128 0.10 16.30 13.10
CA TYR A 128 0.63 17.64 12.96
C TYR A 128 -0.46 18.66 13.30
N ASP A 129 -0.20 19.51 14.29
CA ASP A 129 -1.18 20.52 14.70
C ASP A 129 -0.99 21.87 13.99
N GLU A 130 0.21 22.12 13.45
CA GLU A 130 0.61 23.43 12.92
C GLU A 130 0.84 23.46 11.39
N LEU A 131 0.92 22.29 10.74
CA LEU A 131 1.29 22.20 9.32
C LEU A 131 0.22 22.78 8.37
N ALA A 132 -1.07 22.57 8.67
CA ALA A 132 -2.17 23.10 7.88
C ALA A 132 -2.70 24.39 8.51
N SER A 133 -2.64 25.50 7.78
CA SER A 133 -3.06 26.82 8.27
C SER A 133 -3.55 27.72 7.14
N ASP A 134 -4.50 28.59 7.44
CA ASP A 134 -4.93 29.69 6.56
C ASP A 134 -4.28 31.04 6.94
N GLY A 135 -3.32 31.02 7.88
CA GLY A 135 -2.65 32.19 8.44
C GLY A 135 -3.37 32.83 9.63
N LYS A 136 -4.62 32.47 9.91
CA LYS A 136 -5.39 32.92 11.09
C LYS A 136 -5.69 31.79 12.05
N ARG A 137 -5.86 30.58 11.53
CA ARG A 137 -6.17 29.37 12.28
C ARG A 137 -5.31 28.23 11.77
N THR A 138 -4.78 27.45 12.71
CA THR A 138 -4.19 26.14 12.42
C THR A 138 -5.25 25.05 12.50
N TYR A 139 -5.06 24.01 11.69
CA TYR A 139 -5.98 22.89 11.54
C TYR A 139 -5.23 21.60 11.90
N PRO A 140 -5.46 21.06 13.11
CA PRO A 140 -4.94 19.77 13.50
C PRO A 140 -5.27 18.67 12.51
N GLY A 141 -4.26 17.90 12.13
CA GLY A 141 -4.40 16.80 11.18
C GLY A 141 -3.57 15.60 11.58
N VAL A 142 -4.02 14.44 11.14
CA VAL A 142 -3.24 13.20 11.11
C VAL A 142 -3.25 12.69 9.68
N GLY A 143 -2.08 12.34 9.16
CA GLY A 143 -1.93 11.99 7.75
C GLY A 143 -0.94 10.87 7.54
N ILE A 144 -1.09 10.17 6.42
CA ILE A 144 -0.19 9.11 5.95
C ILE A 144 0.27 9.37 4.53
N SER A 145 1.46 8.90 4.22
CA SER A 145 1.97 8.81 2.87
C SER A 145 2.39 7.37 2.58
N LEU A 146 1.89 6.81 1.49
CA LEU A 146 2.21 5.47 1.03
C LEU A 146 3.12 5.55 -0.19
N GLY A 147 4.30 4.96 -0.10
CA GLY A 147 5.22 4.84 -1.23
C GLY A 147 4.77 3.74 -2.19
N LEU A 148 3.79 4.03 -3.07
CA LEU A 148 3.17 3.02 -3.93
C LEU A 148 4.18 2.21 -4.76
N SER A 149 5.16 2.87 -5.39
CA SER A 149 6.22 2.17 -6.15
C SER A 149 7.10 1.31 -5.25
N ARG A 150 7.40 1.78 -4.03
CA ARG A 150 8.21 1.04 -3.05
C ARG A 150 7.49 -0.22 -2.57
N LEU A 151 6.16 -0.17 -2.51
CA LEU A 151 5.30 -1.29 -2.14
C LEU A 151 5.07 -2.25 -3.32
N LEU A 152 4.76 -1.78 -4.52
CA LEU A 152 4.35 -2.64 -5.63
C LEU A 152 5.50 -3.37 -6.32
N VAL A 153 6.66 -2.72 -6.46
CA VAL A 153 7.83 -3.32 -7.13
C VAL A 153 8.23 -4.68 -6.55
N PRO A 154 8.43 -4.84 -5.22
CA PRO A 154 8.76 -6.15 -4.65
C PRO A 154 7.64 -7.17 -4.86
N LEU A 155 6.38 -6.78 -4.65
CA LEU A 155 5.24 -7.69 -4.82
C LEU A 155 5.13 -8.22 -6.25
N VAL A 156 5.36 -7.36 -7.25
CA VAL A 156 5.40 -7.76 -8.66
C VAL A 156 6.59 -8.68 -8.94
N ALA A 157 7.76 -8.40 -8.35
CA ALA A 157 8.93 -9.27 -8.45
C ALA A 157 8.68 -10.66 -7.83
N ASP A 158 7.87 -10.73 -6.78
CA ASP A 158 7.46 -11.97 -6.10
C ASP A 158 6.28 -12.69 -6.79
N GLY A 159 5.85 -12.18 -7.94
CA GLY A 159 4.86 -12.84 -8.79
C GLY A 159 3.44 -12.32 -8.65
N LEU A 160 3.20 -11.20 -7.96
CA LEU A 160 1.93 -10.48 -8.03
C LEU A 160 1.71 -9.95 -9.45
N THR A 161 0.66 -10.42 -10.11
CA THR A 161 0.32 -10.09 -11.49
C THR A 161 -1.20 -9.96 -11.66
N SER A 162 -1.66 -9.66 -12.86
CA SER A 162 -3.08 -9.65 -13.24
C SER A 162 -3.43 -10.93 -14.00
N SER A 163 -4.65 -11.43 -13.85
CA SER A 163 -5.16 -12.58 -14.60
C SER A 163 -5.18 -12.35 -16.12
N ARG A 164 -5.22 -11.09 -16.55
CA ARG A 164 -5.01 -10.67 -17.94
C ARG A 164 -4.48 -9.23 -18.06
N PRO A 165 -3.80 -8.85 -19.15
CA PRO A 165 -3.17 -7.53 -19.30
C PRO A 165 -4.11 -6.42 -19.74
N VAL A 166 -5.37 -6.73 -20.09
CA VAL A 166 -6.36 -5.76 -20.58
C VAL A 166 -7.69 -5.88 -19.83
N PRO A 167 -8.46 -4.79 -19.67
CA PRO A 167 -9.77 -4.87 -19.04
C PRO A 167 -10.82 -5.58 -19.91
N SER A 168 -10.64 -5.61 -21.23
CA SER A 168 -11.57 -6.19 -22.19
C SER A 168 -11.83 -7.68 -21.95
N ALA A 169 -13.10 -8.05 -21.83
CA ALA A 169 -13.58 -9.44 -21.78
C ALA A 169 -13.94 -9.96 -23.18
N VAL A 170 -14.43 -9.08 -24.07
CA VAL A 170 -14.90 -9.44 -25.42
C VAL A 170 -14.20 -8.59 -26.48
N LEU A 171 -13.71 -9.24 -27.54
CA LEU A 171 -13.29 -8.61 -28.79
C LEU A 171 -14.36 -8.87 -29.87
N VAL A 172 -15.02 -7.82 -30.37
CA VAL A 172 -15.93 -7.94 -31.51
C VAL A 172 -15.14 -7.90 -32.81
N ALA A 173 -15.30 -8.93 -33.62
CA ALA A 173 -14.59 -9.06 -34.88
C ALA A 173 -15.12 -8.11 -35.96
N VAL A 174 -14.24 -7.69 -36.87
CA VAL A 174 -14.56 -6.88 -38.04
C VAL A 174 -14.01 -7.58 -39.28
N THR A 175 -14.87 -8.00 -40.21
CA THR A 175 -14.46 -8.73 -41.42
C THR A 175 -13.96 -7.81 -42.53
N ASP A 176 -14.61 -6.66 -42.65
CA ASP A 176 -14.41 -5.61 -43.65
C ASP A 176 -14.85 -4.28 -43.03
N GLU A 177 -14.38 -3.16 -43.58
CA GLU A 177 -14.67 -1.84 -43.01
C GLU A 177 -16.11 -1.38 -43.30
N GLU A 178 -16.77 -1.93 -44.33
CA GLU A 178 -18.16 -1.61 -44.67
C GLU A 178 -19.13 -2.16 -43.60
N SER A 179 -18.83 -3.33 -43.02
CA SER A 179 -19.61 -3.97 -41.96
C SER A 179 -19.25 -3.52 -40.54
N ARG A 180 -18.21 -2.71 -40.35
CA ARG A 180 -17.81 -2.18 -39.03
C ARG A 180 -18.97 -1.58 -38.22
N PRO A 181 -19.93 -0.80 -38.79
CA PRO A 181 -21.06 -0.28 -38.02
C PRO A 181 -21.89 -1.37 -37.32
N ALA A 182 -21.99 -2.57 -37.89
CA ALA A 182 -22.66 -3.70 -37.25
C ALA A 182 -21.86 -4.22 -36.04
N SER A 183 -20.54 -4.35 -36.17
CA SER A 183 -19.64 -4.70 -35.04
C SER A 183 -19.68 -3.65 -33.92
N ASP A 184 -19.69 -2.36 -34.28
CA ASP A 184 -19.78 -1.26 -33.32
C ASP A 184 -21.12 -1.28 -32.56
N SER A 185 -22.22 -1.55 -33.25
CA SER A 185 -23.55 -1.73 -32.66
C SER A 185 -23.60 -2.90 -31.66
N LEU A 186 -23.01 -4.05 -32.02
CA LEU A 186 -22.90 -5.20 -31.12
C LEU A 186 -22.07 -4.84 -29.88
N ALA A 187 -20.93 -4.19 -30.06
CA ALA A 187 -20.10 -3.74 -28.94
C ALA A 187 -20.84 -2.74 -28.04
N GLN A 188 -21.65 -1.84 -28.61
CA GLN A 188 -22.45 -0.89 -27.84
C GLN A 188 -23.51 -1.59 -26.99
N ARG A 189 -24.20 -2.61 -27.53
CA ARG A 189 -25.17 -3.42 -26.79
C ARG A 189 -24.53 -4.10 -25.58
N LEU A 190 -23.37 -4.74 -25.76
CA LEU A 190 -22.60 -5.35 -24.67
C LEU A 190 -22.14 -4.32 -23.62
N ARG A 191 -21.57 -3.19 -24.06
CA ARG A 191 -21.10 -2.12 -23.16
C ARG A 191 -22.23 -1.48 -22.36
N SER A 192 -23.42 -1.30 -22.96
CA SER A 192 -24.59 -0.76 -22.26
C SER A 192 -25.04 -1.61 -21.08
N ARG A 193 -24.64 -2.89 -21.08
CA ARG A 193 -24.89 -3.88 -20.03
C ARG A 193 -23.68 -4.10 -19.10
N GLY A 194 -22.64 -3.27 -19.22
CA GLY A 194 -21.45 -3.33 -18.37
C GLY A 194 -20.41 -4.38 -18.78
N ILE A 195 -20.53 -5.00 -19.95
CA ILE A 195 -19.55 -6.00 -20.43
C ILE A 195 -18.36 -5.28 -21.08
N PRO A 196 -17.12 -5.40 -20.55
CA PRO A 196 -15.96 -4.72 -21.12
C PRO A 196 -15.64 -5.28 -22.51
N THR A 197 -15.91 -4.47 -23.53
CA THR A 197 -15.89 -4.91 -24.92
C THR A 197 -15.09 -3.94 -25.77
N GLU A 198 -14.25 -4.46 -26.64
CA GLU A 198 -13.54 -3.70 -27.68
C GLU A 198 -13.90 -4.23 -29.07
N VAL A 199 -13.74 -3.39 -30.08
CA VAL A 199 -13.94 -3.77 -31.49
C VAL A 199 -12.55 -3.89 -32.13
N SER A 200 -12.36 -4.85 -33.02
CA SER A 200 -11.09 -4.98 -33.74
C SER A 200 -10.72 -3.67 -34.45
N ALA A 201 -9.48 -3.23 -34.23
CA ALA A 201 -8.97 -1.98 -34.79
C ALA A 201 -8.86 -2.02 -36.32
N ALA A 202 -8.72 -3.20 -36.92
CA ALA A 202 -8.62 -3.37 -38.36
C ALA A 202 -9.51 -4.53 -38.84
N ALA A 203 -10.16 -4.34 -39.99
CA ALA A 203 -10.80 -5.42 -40.72
C ALA A 203 -9.79 -6.50 -41.13
N GLN A 204 -10.01 -7.73 -40.68
CA GLN A 204 -9.10 -8.85 -40.95
C GLN A 204 -9.85 -10.19 -40.96
N LYS A 205 -9.22 -11.23 -41.50
CA LYS A 205 -9.73 -12.61 -41.34
C LYS A 205 -9.84 -12.97 -39.85
N PHE A 206 -10.90 -13.67 -39.46
CA PHE A 206 -11.18 -14.07 -38.08
C PHE A 206 -9.99 -14.73 -37.37
N GLY A 207 -9.25 -15.62 -38.05
CA GLY A 207 -8.07 -16.26 -37.45
C GLY A 207 -6.94 -15.30 -37.04
N LYS A 208 -6.83 -14.10 -37.63
CA LYS A 208 -5.90 -13.05 -37.14
C LYS A 208 -6.44 -12.33 -35.91
N GLN A 209 -7.75 -12.15 -35.84
CA GLN A 209 -8.42 -11.47 -34.72
C GLN A 209 -8.48 -12.38 -33.49
N ILE A 210 -8.71 -13.68 -33.65
CA ILE A 210 -8.60 -14.68 -32.57
C ILE A 210 -7.19 -14.66 -31.98
N ARG A 211 -6.14 -14.73 -32.82
CA ARG A 211 -4.74 -14.59 -32.36
C ARG A 211 -4.44 -13.26 -31.67
N THR A 212 -5.18 -12.20 -32.01
CA THR A 212 -5.06 -10.90 -31.34
C THR A 212 -5.70 -10.94 -29.96
N ALA A 213 -6.88 -11.56 -29.81
CA ALA A 213 -7.50 -11.82 -28.53
C ALA A 213 -6.62 -12.70 -27.64
N GLU A 214 -6.07 -13.80 -28.16
CA GLU A 214 -5.15 -14.70 -27.45
C GLU A 214 -3.93 -13.95 -26.93
N ARG A 215 -3.21 -13.22 -27.79
CA ARG A 215 -2.02 -12.44 -27.40
C ARG A 215 -2.33 -11.36 -26.36
N ARG A 216 -3.54 -10.79 -26.38
CA ARG A 216 -3.97 -9.77 -25.41
C ARG A 216 -4.66 -10.35 -24.17
N GLY A 217 -4.88 -11.67 -24.11
CA GLY A 217 -5.59 -12.32 -23.01
C GLY A 217 -7.09 -11.97 -22.93
N ILE A 218 -7.74 -11.67 -24.06
CA ILE A 218 -9.19 -11.40 -24.11
C ILE A 218 -9.92 -12.74 -24.26
N PRO A 219 -10.74 -13.18 -23.30
CA PRO A 219 -11.28 -14.55 -23.26
C PRO A 219 -12.33 -14.84 -24.34
N TYR A 220 -13.01 -13.82 -24.87
CA TYR A 220 -14.10 -14.00 -25.82
C TYR A 220 -13.89 -13.22 -27.11
N VAL A 221 -14.22 -13.87 -28.23
CA VAL A 221 -14.35 -13.20 -29.54
C VAL A 221 -15.80 -13.31 -30.00
N LEU A 222 -16.44 -12.18 -30.27
CA LEU A 222 -17.78 -12.10 -30.83
C LEU A 222 -17.68 -11.91 -32.35
N PHE A 223 -18.32 -12.80 -33.11
CA PHE A 223 -18.40 -12.75 -34.56
C PHE A 223 -19.77 -12.17 -34.96
N PRO A 224 -19.80 -11.04 -35.71
CA PRO A 224 -21.03 -10.54 -36.32
C PRO A 224 -21.64 -11.58 -37.28
N GLY A 225 -22.96 -11.61 -37.36
CA GLY A 225 -23.72 -12.54 -38.18
C GLY A 225 -25.20 -12.52 -37.81
N GLU A 226 -26.01 -13.32 -38.50
CA GLU A 226 -27.44 -13.51 -38.22
C GLU A 226 -27.73 -15.00 -38.01
N PRO A 227 -27.70 -15.50 -36.75
CA PRO A 227 -27.39 -14.79 -35.50
C PRO A 227 -25.88 -14.57 -35.26
N PRO A 228 -25.48 -13.61 -34.41
CA PRO A 228 -24.09 -13.47 -34.01
C PRO A 228 -23.66 -14.64 -33.12
N SER A 229 -22.37 -14.92 -33.07
CA SER A 229 -21.83 -16.00 -32.22
C SER A 229 -20.66 -15.53 -31.39
N VAL A 230 -20.47 -16.13 -30.21
CA VAL A 230 -19.32 -15.89 -29.34
C VAL A 230 -18.51 -17.16 -29.21
N LYS A 231 -17.19 -17.03 -29.35
CA LYS A 231 -16.23 -18.09 -29.07
C LYS A 231 -15.46 -17.79 -27.80
N ASP A 232 -15.43 -18.75 -26.88
CA ASP A 232 -14.45 -18.77 -25.80
C ASP A 232 -13.12 -19.29 -26.39
N ILE A 233 -12.10 -18.43 -26.43
CA ILE A 233 -10.83 -18.82 -27.06
C ILE A 233 -10.04 -19.84 -26.22
N ARG A 234 -10.41 -20.01 -24.94
CA ARG A 234 -9.73 -20.93 -24.00
C ARG A 234 -10.23 -22.36 -24.18
N THR A 235 -11.55 -22.53 -24.34
CA THR A 235 -12.17 -23.86 -24.55
C THR A 235 -12.29 -24.21 -26.02
N GLY A 236 -12.39 -23.20 -26.88
CA GLY A 236 -12.66 -23.34 -28.31
C GLY A 236 -14.15 -23.38 -28.65
N ASP A 237 -15.03 -23.47 -27.64
CA ASP A 237 -16.47 -23.53 -27.82
C ASP A 237 -16.99 -22.26 -28.46
N GLN A 238 -17.91 -22.43 -29.42
CA GLN A 238 -18.56 -21.33 -30.11
C GLN A 238 -20.06 -21.57 -30.13
N VAL A 239 -20.80 -20.57 -29.67
CA VAL A 239 -22.25 -20.62 -29.55
C VAL A 239 -22.87 -19.40 -30.20
N GLU A 240 -24.02 -19.59 -30.84
CA GLU A 240 -24.87 -18.47 -31.26
C GLU A 240 -25.42 -17.77 -30.01
N VAL A 241 -25.49 -16.45 -30.04
CA VAL A 241 -25.87 -15.64 -28.89
C VAL A 241 -26.85 -14.55 -29.28
N ASP A 242 -27.72 -14.19 -28.34
CA ASP A 242 -28.41 -12.91 -28.39
C ASP A 242 -27.56 -11.86 -27.65
N PRO A 243 -27.09 -10.80 -28.34
CA PRO A 243 -26.28 -9.75 -27.74
C PRO A 243 -26.96 -8.98 -26.61
N ASP A 244 -28.30 -9.04 -26.49
CA ASP A 244 -29.03 -8.35 -25.43
C ASP A 244 -29.11 -9.17 -24.14
N THR A 245 -28.88 -10.48 -24.21
CA THR A 245 -29.02 -11.38 -23.05
C THR A 245 -27.75 -12.15 -22.69
N TRP A 246 -26.88 -12.45 -23.65
CA TRP A 246 -25.65 -13.19 -23.38
C TRP A 246 -24.68 -12.42 -22.47
N THR A 247 -24.15 -13.06 -21.45
CA THR A 247 -23.18 -12.49 -20.50
C THR A 247 -22.07 -13.52 -20.25
N PRO A 248 -20.78 -13.11 -20.23
CA PRO A 248 -19.73 -14.01 -19.77
C PRO A 248 -19.87 -14.29 -18.27
N PRO A 249 -19.21 -15.32 -17.72
CA PRO A 249 -19.12 -15.53 -16.29
C PRO A 249 -18.67 -14.28 -15.54
N ALA A 250 -19.20 -14.03 -14.34
CA ALA A 250 -18.91 -12.81 -13.58
C ALA A 250 -17.40 -12.60 -13.32
N HIS A 251 -16.65 -13.68 -13.12
CA HIS A 251 -15.19 -13.64 -12.90
C HIS A 251 -14.40 -13.23 -14.16
N ASP A 252 -15.00 -13.31 -15.35
CA ASP A 252 -14.36 -12.92 -16.60
C ASP A 252 -14.63 -11.45 -16.98
N LEU A 253 -15.57 -10.78 -16.30
CA LEU A 253 -15.89 -9.38 -16.58
C LEU A 253 -14.69 -8.48 -16.25
N THR A 254 -14.01 -8.72 -15.14
CA THR A 254 -12.89 -7.89 -14.67
C THR A 254 -11.64 -8.72 -14.44
N PRO A 255 -10.45 -8.25 -14.84
CA PRO A 255 -9.20 -8.88 -14.41
C PRO A 255 -9.10 -8.92 -12.89
N THR A 256 -8.50 -9.97 -12.36
CA THR A 256 -8.26 -10.15 -10.94
C THR A 256 -6.76 -10.12 -10.67
N VAL A 257 -6.36 -9.68 -9.48
CA VAL A 257 -4.97 -9.82 -9.04
C VAL A 257 -4.71 -11.29 -8.74
N VAL A 258 -3.63 -11.82 -9.27
CA VAL A 258 -3.18 -13.21 -9.09
C VAL A 258 -1.76 -13.15 -8.52
N GLY A 259 -1.45 -13.97 -7.54
CA GLY A 259 -0.11 -14.08 -6.98
C GLY A 259 -0.01 -15.31 -6.11
N THR A 260 1.21 -15.76 -5.84
CA THR A 260 1.43 -16.78 -4.82
C THR A 260 0.88 -16.22 -3.50
N PRO A 261 0.01 -16.94 -2.77
CA PRO A 261 -0.34 -16.50 -1.43
C PRO A 261 0.97 -16.35 -0.66
N LEU A 262 1.21 -15.16 -0.11
CA LEU A 262 2.27 -14.97 0.89
C LEU A 262 2.05 -16.10 1.89
N SER A 263 3.03 -17.00 1.98
CA SER A 263 2.98 -18.11 2.93
C SER A 263 2.57 -17.51 4.25
N LYS A 264 1.45 -17.97 4.82
CA LYS A 264 1.11 -17.66 6.21
C LYS A 264 2.33 -18.09 7.01
N GLU A 265 3.18 -17.14 7.39
CA GLU A 265 4.15 -17.40 8.43
C GLU A 265 3.33 -17.80 9.64
N THR A 266 3.54 -19.04 10.06
CA THR A 266 3.19 -19.55 11.36
C THR A 266 3.59 -18.49 12.39
N SER A 267 2.60 -17.93 13.09
CA SER A 267 2.87 -17.19 14.33
C SER A 267 3.81 -18.03 15.20
N PRO A 268 4.82 -17.44 15.85
CA PRO A 268 5.47 -18.10 16.98
C PRO A 268 4.43 -18.44 18.08
#